data_AF-A0A7Z0PZ52-F1
#
_entry.id   AF-A0A7Z0PZ52-F1
#
_cell.length_a   1.000
_cell.length_b   1.000
_cell.length_c   1.000
_cell.angle_alpha   90.00
_cell.angle_beta   90.00
_cell.angle_gamma   90.00
#
_symmetry.space_group_name_H-M   'P 1'
#
loop_
_entity.id
_entity.type
_entity.pdbx_description
1 polymer ?
#
loop_
_entity_poly.entity_id
_entity_poly.type
_entity_poly.pdbx_seq_one_letter_code
_entity_poly.pdbx_strand_id
1 'polypeptide(L)'
;MTGDPTPSSPDPTPSSPDTDTSSPDTDTSSPDTDTSSPDPGTPPRPAAKRWRRRYVAAGALALLLGGAGAVALVQGDGPRDGKAAASAEWQLLRYGGCLAEPDFPGYDRREYAYRDTGPEFTEVPCAQAHEAEVFGGLEVGPGPYPGEARLARTAPRVCLEKLASYAMDPWELPGGVTYAYFYPLEDDWRAGARSVVCLFRPDQGADPLRGSLRRTADAFDIDQLAYLGEAGELSTALNLVPAEYPEEDLPGNTEWAADVAHELEEMAGLLDSRGWPADAAPYARSLAGEVERAAGAWRELSLAEDAETFSTRWEEASNRLGTGTPSVYPLRERLGLTTERPQVNGGSVTQPEAL
;
A
#
# COMPACT_ATOMS: atom_id res chain seq x y z
N MET A 1 19.45 81.05 -9.73
CA MET A 1 17.99 80.81 -9.81
C MET A 1 17.71 79.69 -8.82
N THR A 2 17.62 80.01 -7.52
CA THR A 2 16.37 80.28 -6.76
C THR A 2 15.44 79.07 -6.80
N GLY A 3 15.09 78.36 -5.73
CA GLY A 3 15.33 78.46 -4.29
C GLY A 3 14.39 77.43 -3.62
N ASP A 4 14.80 76.87 -2.49
CA ASP A 4 13.90 76.13 -1.57
C ASP A 4 12.99 77.12 -0.82
N PRO A 5 11.76 76.76 -0.40
CA PRO A 5 11.60 76.01 0.86
C PRO A 5 10.32 75.13 1.05
N THR A 6 10.38 74.19 2.00
CA THR A 6 9.26 73.54 2.77
C THR A 6 8.43 74.53 3.62
N PRO A 7 7.38 74.15 4.42
CA PRO A 7 6.47 72.97 4.47
C PRO A 7 4.95 73.39 4.59
N SER A 8 3.99 72.45 4.75
CA SER A 8 2.80 72.53 5.65
C SER A 8 1.71 71.46 5.37
N SER A 9 1.25 70.77 6.42
CA SER A 9 -0.08 70.12 6.51
C SER A 9 -1.14 71.15 6.96
N PRO A 10 -2.45 70.91 6.71
CA PRO A 10 -3.30 70.44 7.81
C PRO A 10 -4.48 69.52 7.40
N ASP A 11 -5.02 68.79 8.39
CA ASP A 11 -6.33 68.11 8.39
C ASP A 11 -7.51 69.09 8.16
N PRO A 12 -8.66 68.58 7.71
CA PRO A 12 -9.81 68.50 8.62
C PRO A 12 -10.74 67.28 8.43
N THR A 13 -11.20 66.69 9.55
CA THR A 13 -12.51 66.00 9.71
C THR A 13 -13.65 67.04 9.85
N PRO A 14 -14.97 66.72 9.97
CA PRO A 14 -15.70 65.43 9.95
C PRO A 14 -16.97 65.45 9.04
N SER A 15 -17.69 64.32 8.90
CA SER A 15 -19.17 64.28 8.82
C SER A 15 -19.69 62.82 8.82
N SER A 16 -20.38 62.43 9.90
CA SER A 16 -21.39 61.35 9.89
C SER A 16 -22.67 61.84 9.20
N PRO A 17 -23.56 60.91 8.81
CA PRO A 17 -24.86 60.94 9.45
C PRO A 17 -25.38 59.57 9.91
N ASP A 18 -26.28 59.68 10.89
CA ASP A 18 -27.07 58.68 11.58
C ASP A 18 -28.04 57.88 10.69
N THR A 19 -28.78 56.98 11.36
CA THR A 19 -30.00 56.22 11.01
C THR A 19 -29.75 54.84 10.38
N ASP A 20 -30.39 53.75 10.80
CA ASP A 20 -31.49 53.57 11.74
C ASP A 20 -31.47 52.13 12.28
N THR A 21 -31.88 51.99 13.54
CA THR A 21 -32.17 50.70 14.18
C THR A 21 -33.57 50.30 13.77
N SER A 22 -33.76 49.11 13.20
CA SER A 22 -35.08 48.50 13.08
C SER A 22 -34.98 46.99 13.06
N SER A 23 -35.36 46.39 14.19
CA SER A 23 -35.97 45.06 14.22
C SER A 23 -37.17 45.01 13.26
N PRO A 24 -37.56 43.79 12.85
CA PRO A 24 -38.95 43.47 13.09
C PRO A 24 -39.15 42.11 13.76
N ASP A 25 -40.04 42.23 14.74
CA ASP A 25 -40.97 41.28 15.33
C ASP A 25 -41.20 39.93 14.64
N THR A 26 -41.17 38.94 15.52
CA THR A 26 -42.01 37.74 15.54
C THR A 26 -43.41 37.97 14.98
N ASP A 27 -43.79 37.17 13.98
CA ASP A 27 -45.18 36.83 13.74
C ASP A 27 -45.36 35.32 13.82
N THR A 28 -46.30 34.95 14.69
CA THR A 28 -46.71 33.59 14.99
C THR A 28 -47.77 33.21 13.98
N SER A 29 -47.56 32.13 13.23
CA SER A 29 -48.63 31.44 12.50
C SER A 29 -48.26 29.98 12.35
N SER A 30 -48.84 29.14 13.21
CA SER A 30 -49.12 27.75 12.86
C SER A 30 -50.06 27.75 11.65
N PRO A 31 -49.96 26.74 10.76
CA PRO A 31 -50.91 25.65 10.92
C PRO A 31 -50.38 24.25 10.60
N ASP A 32 -51.11 23.29 11.13
CA ASP A 32 -51.31 21.92 10.66
C ASP A 32 -50.17 20.90 10.83
N THR A 33 -50.23 20.25 12.00
CA THR A 33 -49.81 18.86 12.20
C THR A 33 -50.54 17.95 11.22
N ASP A 34 -49.89 17.63 10.10
CA ASP A 34 -50.24 16.44 9.32
C ASP A 34 -49.31 15.29 9.71
N THR A 35 -49.91 14.36 10.44
CA THR A 35 -49.27 13.15 10.95
C THR A 35 -49.23 12.13 9.82
N SER A 36 -48.24 12.21 8.93
CA SER A 36 -47.97 11.12 8.00
C SER A 36 -47.15 10.05 8.71
N SER A 37 -47.84 8.99 9.12
CA SER A 37 -47.22 7.71 9.51
C SER A 37 -46.35 7.19 8.36
N PRO A 38 -45.09 6.78 8.61
CA PRO A 38 -44.37 5.98 7.64
C PRO A 38 -44.91 4.54 7.64
N ASP A 39 -45.28 4.10 6.44
CA ASP A 39 -45.66 2.74 6.05
C ASP A 39 -44.60 1.71 6.53
N PRO A 40 -45.00 0.61 7.20
CA PRO A 40 -44.08 -0.41 7.67
C PRO A 40 -43.72 -1.36 6.53
N GLY A 41 -42.55 -1.18 5.91
CA GLY A 41 -42.10 -2.20 4.97
C GLY A 41 -40.93 -1.85 4.09
N THR A 42 -39.72 -1.73 4.66
CA THR A 42 -38.48 -2.25 4.06
C THR A 42 -37.41 -2.30 5.16
N PRO A 43 -36.86 -3.46 5.53
CA PRO A 43 -35.76 -3.50 6.50
C PRO A 43 -34.51 -2.81 5.92
N PRO A 44 -33.73 -2.08 6.74
CA PRO A 44 -32.45 -1.53 6.29
C PRO A 44 -31.54 -2.66 5.79
N ARG A 45 -30.84 -2.40 4.67
CA ARG A 45 -29.80 -3.30 4.15
C ARG A 45 -28.77 -3.56 5.26
N PRO A 46 -28.41 -4.82 5.55
CA PRO A 46 -27.35 -5.09 6.52
C PRO A 46 -26.01 -4.57 5.99
N ALA A 47 -25.27 -3.87 6.85
CA ALA A 47 -23.88 -3.47 6.60
C ALA A 47 -23.04 -4.68 6.20
N ALA A 48 -22.07 -4.47 5.29
CA ALA A 48 -21.16 -5.50 4.80
C ALA A 48 -20.48 -6.22 5.98
N LYS A 49 -20.78 -7.51 6.11
CA LYS A 49 -20.36 -8.35 7.23
C LYS A 49 -18.92 -8.81 7.00
N ARG A 50 -17.96 -8.18 7.69
CA ARG A 50 -16.55 -8.62 7.80
C ARG A 50 -16.50 -10.12 8.13
N TRP A 51 -15.79 -10.89 7.32
CA TRP A 51 -15.74 -12.35 7.40
C TRP A 51 -15.01 -12.82 8.68
N ARG A 52 -15.79 -13.17 9.71
CA ARG A 52 -15.32 -14.14 10.73
C ARG A 52 -15.42 -15.54 10.12
N ARG A 53 -14.27 -16.21 9.94
CA ARG A 53 -14.13 -17.59 9.44
C ARG A 53 -15.13 -18.56 10.11
N ARG A 54 -15.93 -19.28 9.32
CA ARG A 54 -16.41 -20.65 9.58
C ARG A 54 -16.59 -21.41 8.25
N TYR A 55 -16.05 -22.63 8.20
CA TYR A 55 -16.12 -23.55 7.04
C TYR A 55 -17.54 -24.14 6.85
N VAL A 56 -17.95 -24.36 5.59
CA VAL A 56 -18.44 -25.64 4.99
C VAL A 56 -19.33 -25.41 3.74
N ALA A 57 -19.01 -26.20 2.70
CA ALA A 57 -19.79 -26.73 1.56
C ALA A 57 -20.33 -25.85 0.40
N ALA A 58 -19.58 -25.92 -0.71
CA ALA A 58 -19.97 -26.36 -2.07
C ALA A 58 -21.24 -25.85 -2.78
N GLY A 59 -21.04 -25.40 -4.03
CA GLY A 59 -22.06 -25.36 -5.08
C GLY A 59 -21.57 -24.63 -6.34
N ALA A 60 -21.18 -25.37 -7.36
CA ALA A 60 -20.73 -24.88 -8.67
C ALA A 60 -21.89 -24.50 -9.60
N LEU A 61 -21.67 -23.58 -10.57
CA LEU A 61 -21.94 -23.81 -12.00
C LEU A 61 -21.36 -22.69 -12.90
N ALA A 62 -20.84 -23.09 -14.06
CA ALA A 62 -20.17 -22.29 -15.09
C ALA A 62 -21.11 -21.63 -16.12
N LEU A 63 -20.60 -20.68 -16.93
CA LEU A 63 -20.52 -20.77 -18.42
C LEU A 63 -20.11 -19.43 -19.13
N LEU A 64 -18.92 -19.48 -19.75
CA LEU A 64 -18.47 -19.11 -21.11
C LEU A 64 -18.98 -17.88 -21.93
N LEU A 65 -18.01 -17.46 -22.79
CA LEU A 65 -18.02 -16.66 -24.04
C LEU A 65 -17.71 -15.17 -23.85
N GLY A 66 -16.74 -14.51 -24.49
CA GLY A 66 -15.90 -14.80 -25.66
C GLY A 66 -15.77 -13.50 -26.48
N GLY A 67 -14.56 -13.05 -26.85
CA GLY A 67 -14.40 -11.91 -27.75
C GLY A 67 -12.99 -11.34 -27.81
N ALA A 68 -12.32 -11.53 -28.94
CA ALA A 68 -11.00 -11.01 -29.25
C ALA A 68 -11.05 -9.55 -29.75
N GLY A 69 -10.06 -8.74 -29.38
CA GLY A 69 -9.78 -7.44 -29.97
C GLY A 69 -8.34 -7.02 -29.68
N ALA A 70 -7.47 -7.09 -30.69
CA ALA A 70 -6.08 -6.68 -30.58
C ALA A 70 -5.97 -5.15 -30.58
N VAL A 71 -5.33 -4.58 -29.56
CA VAL A 71 -4.80 -3.21 -29.53
C VAL A 71 -3.34 -3.28 -29.09
N ALA A 72 -2.51 -2.46 -29.73
CA ALA A 72 -1.06 -2.49 -29.68
C ALA A 72 -0.51 -2.28 -28.25
N LEU A 73 0.36 -3.20 -27.84
CA LEU A 73 1.05 -3.21 -26.56
C LEU A 73 2.08 -2.07 -26.48
N VAL A 74 1.84 -1.11 -25.59
CA VAL A 74 2.91 -0.42 -24.87
C VAL A 74 2.82 -0.92 -23.43
N GLN A 75 3.61 -1.94 -23.12
CA GLN A 75 3.66 -2.58 -21.81
C GLN A 75 4.34 -1.63 -20.82
N GLY A 76 3.59 -1.11 -19.85
CA GLY A 76 4.16 -0.75 -18.56
C GLY A 76 4.44 -2.04 -17.81
N ASP A 77 5.68 -2.54 -17.88
CA ASP A 77 6.05 -3.71 -17.10
C ASP A 77 6.12 -3.31 -15.63
N GLY A 78 5.05 -3.61 -14.88
CA GLY A 78 5.19 -3.96 -13.47
C GLY A 78 6.24 -5.07 -13.30
N PRO A 79 6.72 -5.35 -12.08
CA PRO A 79 7.69 -6.42 -11.85
C PRO A 79 7.23 -7.70 -12.54
N ARG A 80 7.93 -8.08 -13.62
CA ARG A 80 7.51 -9.17 -14.49
C ARG A 80 7.46 -10.44 -13.66
N ASP A 81 6.30 -11.10 -13.66
CA ASP A 81 6.07 -12.42 -13.07
C ASP A 81 7.22 -13.36 -13.46
N GLY A 82 8.08 -13.68 -12.50
CA GLY A 82 9.10 -14.69 -12.66
C GLY A 82 8.42 -16.04 -12.82
N LYS A 83 8.10 -16.43 -14.06
CA LYS A 83 7.55 -17.74 -14.41
C LYS A 83 8.60 -18.83 -14.19
N ALA A 84 8.80 -19.27 -12.95
CA ALA A 84 9.66 -20.40 -12.64
C ALA A 84 8.86 -21.53 -11.98
N ALA A 85 9.10 -22.75 -12.47
CA ALA A 85 8.54 -23.98 -11.93
C ALA A 85 8.94 -24.17 -10.47
N ALA A 86 7.98 -24.49 -9.60
CA ALA A 86 8.28 -24.92 -8.24
C ALA A 86 8.64 -26.41 -8.26
N SER A 87 9.93 -26.75 -8.42
CA SER A 87 10.41 -28.14 -8.30
C SER A 87 10.22 -28.65 -6.85
N ALA A 88 10.32 -29.97 -6.64
CA ALA A 88 10.30 -30.56 -5.29
C ALA A 88 11.39 -29.99 -4.34
N GLU A 89 12.44 -29.38 -4.90
CA GLU A 89 13.51 -28.72 -4.15
C GLU A 89 13.05 -27.40 -3.51
N TRP A 90 11.97 -26.79 -4.02
CA TRP A 90 11.44 -25.54 -3.47
C TRP A 90 10.68 -25.73 -2.17
N GLN A 91 10.22 -26.96 -1.90
CA GLN A 91 9.69 -27.35 -0.59
C GLN A 91 10.77 -27.45 0.48
N LEU A 92 12.05 -27.41 0.09
CA LEU A 92 13.19 -27.40 0.99
C LEU A 92 13.66 -25.99 1.33
N LEU A 93 13.12 -24.95 0.68
CA LEU A 93 13.46 -23.57 0.98
C LEU A 93 13.02 -23.22 2.40
N ARG A 94 14.02 -23.15 3.27
CA ARG A 94 13.81 -22.87 4.68
C ARG A 94 13.52 -21.39 4.87
N TYR A 95 12.55 -21.10 5.70
CA TYR A 95 12.32 -19.74 6.21
C TYR A 95 13.60 -19.17 6.85
N GLY A 96 14.03 -18.01 6.38
CA GLY A 96 15.30 -17.37 6.71
C GLY A 96 16.54 -17.99 6.04
N GLY A 97 16.35 -18.89 5.07
CA GLY A 97 17.42 -19.45 4.26
C GLY A 97 17.88 -18.46 3.20
N CYS A 98 19.19 -18.37 3.02
CA CYS A 98 19.83 -17.55 1.99
C CYS A 98 20.30 -18.46 0.85
N LEU A 99 20.06 -18.04 -0.39
CA LEU A 99 20.16 -18.88 -1.56
C LEU A 99 21.11 -18.26 -2.57
N ALA A 100 22.06 -19.07 -3.03
CA ALA A 100 22.89 -18.76 -4.18
C ALA A 100 22.27 -19.33 -5.46
N GLU A 101 22.29 -18.56 -6.53
CA GLU A 101 21.85 -18.98 -7.87
C GLU A 101 23.08 -19.16 -8.78
N PRO A 102 23.38 -20.37 -9.28
CA PRO A 102 24.46 -20.57 -10.25
C PRO A 102 24.10 -19.85 -11.56
N ASP A 103 25.05 -19.08 -12.08
CA ASP A 103 24.93 -18.28 -13.31
C ASP A 103 24.00 -17.04 -13.22
N PHE A 104 24.13 -16.23 -12.16
CA PHE A 104 23.63 -14.85 -12.13
C PHE A 104 24.73 -13.81 -12.52
N PRO A 105 25.23 -13.73 -13.77
CA PRO A 105 25.99 -12.57 -14.21
C PRO A 105 24.99 -11.45 -14.51
N GLY A 106 25.31 -10.22 -14.10
CA GLY A 106 24.49 -9.03 -14.36
C GLY A 106 23.92 -8.98 -15.78
N TYR A 107 22.63 -9.34 -15.87
CA TYR A 107 21.65 -9.14 -16.93
C TYR A 107 22.19 -8.82 -18.35
N ASP A 108 22.83 -9.78 -19.03
CA ASP A 108 22.89 -9.73 -20.52
C ASP A 108 21.58 -10.29 -21.08
N ARG A 109 20.74 -9.41 -21.64
CA ARG A 109 19.41 -9.70 -22.20
C ARG A 109 19.36 -10.77 -23.29
N ARG A 110 20.48 -11.32 -23.74
CA ARG A 110 20.54 -12.16 -24.95
C ARG A 110 20.48 -13.67 -24.71
N GLU A 111 20.63 -14.16 -23.49
CA GLU A 111 20.86 -15.60 -23.29
C GLU A 111 20.25 -16.18 -22.00
N TYR A 112 19.00 -15.83 -21.66
CA TYR A 112 18.21 -16.69 -20.78
C TYR A 112 17.31 -17.58 -21.65
N ALA A 113 17.84 -18.74 -22.03
CA ALA A 113 17.00 -19.87 -22.37
C ALA A 113 16.33 -20.31 -21.06
N TYR A 114 15.04 -20.00 -20.89
CA TYR A 114 14.24 -20.53 -19.79
C TYR A 114 14.44 -22.05 -19.75
N ARG A 115 15.13 -22.57 -18.71
CA ARG A 115 15.02 -23.98 -18.39
C ARG A 115 13.61 -24.19 -17.85
N ASP A 116 12.93 -25.22 -18.34
CA ASP A 116 11.59 -25.67 -17.90
C ASP A 116 11.47 -25.98 -16.39
N THR A 117 12.54 -25.78 -15.60
CA THR A 117 12.67 -26.23 -14.21
C THR A 117 12.89 -25.10 -13.20
N GLY A 118 12.91 -23.83 -13.63
CA GLY A 118 13.24 -22.68 -12.77
C GLY A 118 14.74 -22.60 -12.41
N PRO A 119 15.17 -21.56 -11.67
CA PRO A 119 16.54 -21.46 -11.20
C PRO A 119 16.85 -22.53 -10.14
N GLU A 120 18.04 -23.11 -10.23
CA GLU A 120 18.53 -24.09 -9.24
C GLU A 120 19.10 -23.32 -8.05
N PHE A 121 18.44 -23.34 -6.90
CA PHE A 121 18.93 -22.64 -5.71
C PHE A 121 19.78 -23.54 -4.83
N THR A 122 20.91 -23.02 -4.34
CA THR A 122 21.72 -23.66 -3.30
C THR A 122 21.67 -22.85 -2.01
N GLU A 123 21.24 -23.45 -0.89
CA GLU A 123 21.29 -22.76 0.41
C GLU A 123 22.75 -22.52 0.82
N VAL A 124 23.08 -21.26 1.11
CA VAL A 124 24.40 -20.80 1.58
C VAL A 124 24.26 -20.06 2.91
N PRO A 125 25.32 -20.00 3.74
CA PRO A 125 25.29 -19.16 4.94
C PRO A 125 25.02 -17.70 4.55
N CYS A 126 24.05 -17.04 5.17
CA CYS A 126 23.69 -15.65 4.84
C CYS A 126 24.84 -14.64 4.95
N ALA A 127 25.88 -14.94 5.73
CA ALA A 127 27.08 -14.11 5.80
C ALA A 127 27.90 -14.11 4.48
N GLN A 128 27.66 -15.07 3.59
CA GLN A 128 28.21 -15.10 2.24
C GLN A 128 27.33 -14.28 1.29
N ALA A 129 27.90 -13.92 0.14
CA ALA A 129 27.12 -13.31 -0.94
C ALA A 129 26.04 -14.31 -1.41
N HIS A 130 24.83 -13.81 -1.62
CA HIS A 130 23.69 -14.61 -2.07
C HIS A 130 22.68 -13.75 -2.85
N GLU A 131 21.89 -14.38 -3.70
CA GLU A 131 20.97 -13.72 -4.63
C GLU A 131 19.52 -13.75 -4.15
N ALA A 132 19.20 -14.55 -3.13
CA ALA A 132 17.89 -14.52 -2.52
C ALA A 132 17.87 -14.86 -1.02
N GLU A 133 16.91 -14.32 -0.29
CA GLU A 133 16.60 -14.71 1.09
C GLU A 133 15.11 -15.03 1.23
N VAL A 134 14.79 -16.22 1.74
CA VAL A 134 13.41 -16.67 1.94
C VAL A 134 12.83 -16.00 3.18
N PHE A 135 11.89 -15.09 3.03
CA PHE A 135 11.29 -14.37 4.16
C PHE A 135 9.87 -14.85 4.51
N GLY A 136 9.28 -15.74 3.71
CA GLY A 136 7.91 -16.16 3.94
C GLY A 136 7.33 -17.09 2.88
N GLY A 137 6.05 -17.40 3.07
CA GLY A 137 5.27 -18.23 2.15
C GLY A 137 3.95 -18.68 2.74
N LEU A 138 3.21 -19.44 1.93
CA LEU A 138 1.95 -20.09 2.30
C LEU A 138 1.90 -21.48 1.66
N GLU A 139 1.65 -22.51 2.45
CA GLU A 139 1.24 -23.80 1.91
C GLU A 139 -0.25 -23.76 1.54
N VAL A 140 -0.53 -23.93 0.25
CA VAL A 140 -1.88 -24.04 -0.27
C VAL A 140 -2.42 -25.42 0.08
N GLY A 141 -3.54 -25.43 0.81
CA GLY A 141 -4.16 -26.66 1.28
C GLY A 141 -4.42 -27.70 0.16
N PRO A 142 -4.55 -28.98 0.52
CA PRO A 142 -4.71 -30.05 -0.45
C PRO A 142 -5.98 -29.87 -1.28
N GLY A 143 -5.92 -30.22 -2.57
CA GLY A 143 -7.08 -30.11 -3.46
C GLY A 143 -6.72 -30.10 -4.95
N PRO A 144 -7.72 -29.87 -5.83
CA PRO A 144 -7.49 -29.58 -7.24
C PRO A 144 -6.72 -28.26 -7.40
N TYR A 145 -6.05 -28.09 -8.54
CA TYR A 145 -5.33 -26.87 -8.85
C TYR A 145 -6.29 -25.65 -8.79
N PRO A 146 -6.00 -24.63 -7.96
CA PRO A 146 -6.89 -23.48 -7.79
C PRO A 146 -6.98 -22.55 -9.02
N GLY A 147 -6.15 -22.77 -10.03
CA GLY A 147 -6.01 -21.89 -11.19
C GLY A 147 -4.96 -20.80 -10.97
N GLU A 148 -4.27 -20.43 -12.05
CA GLU A 148 -3.17 -19.46 -12.02
C GLU A 148 -3.64 -18.10 -11.53
N ALA A 149 -4.75 -17.58 -12.09
CA ALA A 149 -5.31 -16.28 -11.70
C ALA A 149 -5.61 -16.18 -10.18
N ARG A 150 -5.97 -17.29 -9.53
CA ARG A 150 -6.19 -17.29 -8.08
C ARG A 150 -4.86 -17.20 -7.31
N LEU A 151 -3.84 -17.92 -7.75
CA LEU A 151 -2.51 -17.88 -7.12
C LEU A 151 -1.81 -16.54 -7.37
N ALA A 152 -1.89 -16.00 -8.58
CA ALA A 152 -1.39 -14.68 -8.95
C ALA A 152 -1.98 -13.55 -8.08
N ARG A 153 -3.27 -13.64 -7.71
CA ARG A 153 -3.88 -12.69 -6.75
C ARG A 153 -3.55 -12.97 -5.28
N THR A 154 -3.18 -14.20 -4.93
CA THR A 154 -2.94 -14.62 -3.53
C THR A 154 -1.49 -14.38 -3.12
N ALA A 155 -0.54 -14.68 -4.00
CA ALA A 155 0.88 -14.66 -3.68
C ALA A 155 1.42 -13.27 -3.28
N PRO A 156 1.11 -12.17 -4.00
CA PRO A 156 1.57 -10.83 -3.62
C PRO A 156 1.12 -10.45 -2.21
N ARG A 157 -0.18 -10.66 -1.91
CA ARG A 157 -0.75 -10.37 -0.59
C ARG A 157 -0.08 -11.16 0.52
N VAL A 158 0.05 -12.47 0.35
CA VAL A 158 0.76 -13.33 1.32
C VAL A 158 2.18 -12.82 1.53
N CYS A 159 2.90 -12.48 0.46
CA CYS A 159 4.28 -12.05 0.58
C CYS A 159 4.41 -10.67 1.24
N LEU A 160 3.56 -9.71 0.92
CA LEU A 160 3.59 -8.41 1.61
C LEU A 160 3.27 -8.53 3.11
N GLU A 161 2.27 -9.34 3.48
CA GLU A 161 1.98 -9.65 4.90
C GLU A 161 3.17 -10.33 5.61
N LYS A 162 3.89 -11.23 4.93
CA LYS A 162 5.10 -11.87 5.47
C LYS A 162 6.26 -10.89 5.57
N LEU A 163 6.38 -9.97 4.62
CA LEU A 163 7.42 -8.95 4.61
C LEU A 163 7.27 -8.03 5.82
N ALA A 164 6.06 -7.52 6.06
CA ALA A 164 5.72 -6.65 7.18
C ALA A 164 6.04 -7.26 8.57
N SER A 165 6.15 -8.59 8.66
CA SER A 165 6.55 -9.29 9.89
C SER A 165 8.00 -9.79 9.91
N TYR A 166 8.65 -9.93 8.75
CA TYR A 166 10.03 -10.41 8.64
C TYR A 166 11.06 -9.29 8.68
N ALA A 167 10.77 -8.19 8.00
CA ALA A 167 11.56 -6.97 7.94
C ALA A 167 10.64 -5.80 8.31
N MET A 168 10.34 -5.68 9.61
CA MET A 168 9.29 -4.78 10.10
C MET A 168 9.56 -3.30 9.83
N ASP A 169 10.83 -2.92 9.66
CA ASP A 169 11.20 -1.60 9.16
C ASP A 169 11.82 -1.72 7.76
N PRO A 170 11.01 -1.61 6.69
CA PRO A 170 11.52 -1.62 5.32
C PRO A 170 12.54 -0.52 5.03
N TRP A 171 12.63 0.54 5.85
CA TRP A 171 13.64 1.59 5.66
C TRP A 171 15.05 1.13 6.08
N GLU A 172 15.17 0.06 6.88
CA GLU A 172 16.46 -0.57 7.19
C GLU A 172 16.99 -1.47 6.06
N LEU A 173 16.17 -1.74 5.04
CA LEU A 173 16.60 -2.55 3.90
C LEU A 173 17.66 -1.82 3.07
N PRO A 174 18.71 -2.51 2.61
CA PRO A 174 19.65 -1.94 1.66
C PRO A 174 18.94 -1.41 0.41
N GLY A 175 19.46 -0.32 -0.17
CA GLY A 175 18.99 0.14 -1.47
C GLY A 175 19.22 -0.91 -2.55
N GLY A 176 18.30 -1.02 -3.51
CA GLY A 176 18.37 -2.02 -4.56
C GLY A 176 17.95 -3.42 -4.12
N VAL A 177 17.07 -3.52 -3.11
CA VAL A 177 16.42 -4.79 -2.71
C VAL A 177 14.97 -4.76 -3.17
N THR A 178 14.55 -5.82 -3.86
CA THR A 178 13.17 -6.10 -4.24
C THR A 178 12.69 -7.41 -3.61
N TYR A 179 11.40 -7.71 -3.76
CA TYR A 179 10.86 -9.02 -3.43
C TYR A 179 10.34 -9.72 -4.69
N ALA A 180 10.47 -11.04 -4.69
CA ALA A 180 9.90 -11.91 -5.68
C ALA A 180 9.04 -12.96 -4.97
N TYR A 181 8.09 -13.50 -5.70
CA TYR A 181 7.27 -14.60 -5.22
C TYR A 181 7.11 -15.65 -6.30
N PHE A 182 6.96 -16.88 -5.84
CA PHE A 182 6.75 -18.05 -6.68
C PHE A 182 5.51 -18.78 -6.19
N TYR A 183 4.73 -19.30 -7.12
CA TYR A 183 3.57 -20.13 -6.85
C TYR A 183 3.49 -21.24 -7.89
N PRO A 184 2.94 -22.42 -7.55
CA PRO A 184 2.93 -23.55 -8.47
C PRO A 184 2.01 -23.30 -9.65
N LEU A 185 2.46 -23.62 -10.86
CA LEU A 185 1.58 -23.73 -12.03
C LEU A 185 0.89 -25.11 -12.05
N GLU A 186 0.02 -25.36 -13.03
CA GLU A 186 -0.77 -26.59 -13.06
C GLU A 186 0.10 -27.86 -13.12
N ASP A 187 1.17 -27.84 -13.93
CA ASP A 187 2.08 -28.98 -14.06
C ASP A 187 2.82 -29.24 -12.74
N ASP A 188 3.32 -28.20 -12.07
CA ASP A 188 3.97 -28.29 -10.75
C ASP A 188 2.99 -28.79 -9.68
N TRP A 189 1.74 -28.32 -9.75
CA TRP A 189 0.67 -28.81 -8.89
C TRP A 189 0.44 -30.31 -9.12
N ARG A 190 0.45 -30.79 -10.36
CA ARG A 190 0.37 -32.24 -10.63
C ARG A 190 1.60 -32.99 -10.12
N ALA A 191 2.78 -32.36 -10.11
CA ALA A 191 4.02 -32.91 -9.56
C ALA A 191 4.12 -32.88 -8.02
N GLY A 192 3.23 -32.14 -7.35
CA GLY A 192 3.15 -32.11 -5.88
C GLY A 192 3.54 -30.79 -5.22
N ALA A 193 3.92 -29.77 -5.99
CA ALA A 193 4.20 -28.44 -5.46
C ALA A 193 2.91 -27.76 -4.96
N ARG A 194 2.94 -27.24 -3.72
CA ARG A 194 1.76 -26.67 -3.06
C ARG A 194 2.00 -25.32 -2.40
N SER A 195 3.19 -24.73 -2.55
CA SER A 195 3.57 -23.58 -1.73
C SER A 195 3.74 -22.31 -2.57
N VAL A 196 3.20 -21.21 -2.04
CA VAL A 196 3.69 -19.87 -2.35
C VAL A 196 4.98 -19.66 -1.57
N VAL A 197 6.02 -19.15 -2.21
CA VAL A 197 7.31 -18.82 -1.59
C VAL A 197 7.62 -17.34 -1.84
N CYS A 198 8.10 -16.65 -0.82
CA CYS A 198 8.42 -15.23 -0.86
C CYS A 198 9.92 -15.03 -0.60
N LEU A 199 10.61 -14.31 -1.50
CA LEU A 199 12.05 -14.11 -1.48
C LEU A 199 12.40 -12.62 -1.58
N PHE A 200 13.37 -12.15 -0.81
CA PHE A 200 14.09 -10.93 -1.14
C PHE A 200 15.11 -11.24 -2.22
N ARG A 201 15.39 -10.27 -3.11
CA ARG A 201 16.43 -10.35 -4.12
C ARG A 201 17.07 -8.98 -4.36
N PRO A 202 18.32 -8.93 -4.84
CA PRO A 202 18.87 -7.68 -5.36
C PRO A 202 18.12 -7.27 -6.64
N ASP A 203 17.97 -5.97 -6.84
CA ASP A 203 17.48 -5.36 -8.07
C ASP A 203 18.41 -5.66 -9.24
N GLN A 204 17.91 -5.45 -10.46
CA GLN A 204 18.72 -5.64 -11.66
C GLN A 204 19.96 -4.74 -11.63
N GLY A 205 21.14 -5.36 -11.63
CA GLY A 205 22.42 -4.66 -11.61
C GLY A 205 22.91 -4.22 -10.23
N ALA A 206 22.18 -4.54 -9.15
CA ALA A 206 22.65 -4.36 -7.78
C ALA A 206 23.64 -5.48 -7.37
N ASP A 207 24.45 -5.21 -6.36
CA ASP A 207 25.34 -6.20 -5.77
C ASP A 207 24.54 -7.31 -5.07
N PRO A 208 25.07 -8.55 -4.98
CA PRO A 208 24.47 -9.61 -4.20
C PRO A 208 24.26 -9.21 -2.73
N LEU A 209 23.22 -9.79 -2.12
CA LEU A 209 22.91 -9.58 -0.70
C LEU A 209 24.02 -10.16 0.18
N ARG A 210 24.21 -9.55 1.35
CA ARG A 210 25.13 -10.02 2.39
C ARG A 210 24.53 -9.80 3.77
N GLY A 211 24.59 -10.84 4.59
CA GLY A 211 23.86 -10.87 5.85
C GLY A 211 22.37 -11.18 5.60
N SER A 212 21.66 -11.52 6.67
CA SER A 212 20.21 -11.67 6.61
C SER A 212 19.54 -10.31 6.74
N LEU A 213 18.50 -10.07 5.94
CA LEU A 213 17.60 -8.92 5.98
C LEU A 213 16.54 -9.04 7.08
N ARG A 214 16.57 -10.12 7.87
CA ARG A 214 15.62 -10.37 8.93
C ARG A 214 15.74 -9.33 10.03
N ARG A 215 14.63 -8.64 10.29
CA ARG A 215 14.44 -7.69 11.38
C ARG A 215 13.03 -7.85 11.96
N THR A 216 12.91 -8.76 12.92
CA THR A 216 11.63 -9.16 13.53
C THR A 216 11.34 -8.41 14.84
N ALA A 217 10.16 -8.63 15.41
CA ALA A 217 9.64 -7.84 16.54
C ALA A 217 10.56 -7.75 17.77
N ASP A 218 11.43 -8.73 18.00
CA ASP A 218 12.41 -8.73 19.09
C ASP A 218 13.49 -7.64 18.97
N ALA A 219 13.60 -7.02 17.80
CA ALA A 219 14.51 -5.92 17.52
C ALA A 219 14.01 -4.54 17.96
N PHE A 220 12.73 -4.41 18.32
CA PHE A 220 12.04 -3.13 18.48
C PHE A 220 11.38 -3.01 19.84
N ASP A 221 11.31 -1.80 20.37
CA ASP A 221 10.52 -1.50 21.58
C ASP A 221 9.02 -1.40 21.29
N ILE A 222 8.21 -1.25 22.34
CA ILE A 222 6.75 -1.26 22.22
C ILE A 222 6.19 -0.10 21.40
N ASP A 223 6.87 1.04 21.34
CA ASP A 223 6.43 2.23 20.60
C ASP A 223 6.84 2.12 19.14
N GLN A 224 8.06 1.65 18.87
CA GLN A 224 8.51 1.28 17.53
C GLN A 224 7.62 0.19 16.92
N LEU A 225 7.31 -0.87 17.65
CA LEU A 225 6.42 -1.95 17.19
C LEU A 225 5.02 -1.47 16.85
N ALA A 226 4.49 -0.52 17.61
CA ALA A 226 3.18 0.04 17.34
C ALA A 226 3.18 0.84 16.04
N TYR A 227 4.17 1.72 15.88
CA TYR A 227 4.34 2.51 14.66
C TYR A 227 4.57 1.62 13.42
N LEU A 228 5.55 0.72 13.49
CA LEU A 228 5.95 -0.14 12.37
C LEU A 228 4.88 -1.17 12.01
N GLY A 229 4.08 -1.62 13.00
CA GLY A 229 2.95 -2.51 12.75
C GLY A 229 1.94 -1.89 11.79
N GLU A 230 1.40 -0.72 12.13
CA GLU A 230 0.42 -0.03 11.27
C GLU A 230 1.04 0.50 9.98
N ALA A 231 2.28 1.01 10.02
CA ALA A 231 2.99 1.39 8.81
C ALA A 231 3.19 0.20 7.84
N GLY A 232 3.37 -1.01 8.38
CA GLY A 232 3.49 -2.25 7.61
C GLY A 232 2.18 -2.67 6.93
N GLU A 233 1.03 -2.54 7.59
CA GLU A 233 -0.29 -2.81 7.01
C GLU A 233 -0.62 -1.79 5.90
N LEU A 234 -0.38 -0.50 6.15
CA LEU A 234 -0.51 0.55 5.14
C LEU A 234 0.40 0.30 3.93
N SER A 235 1.68 -0.03 4.17
CA SER A 235 2.62 -0.37 3.10
C SER A 235 2.15 -1.59 2.31
N THR A 236 1.59 -2.60 2.98
CA THR A 236 0.99 -3.77 2.33
C THR A 236 -0.15 -3.37 1.41
N ALA A 237 -1.09 -2.53 1.87
CA ALA A 237 -2.20 -2.05 1.04
C ALA A 237 -1.71 -1.25 -0.18
N LEU A 238 -0.77 -0.32 0.00
CA LEU A 238 -0.19 0.48 -1.10
C LEU A 238 0.55 -0.39 -2.14
N ASN A 239 1.17 -1.48 -1.72
CA ASN A 239 1.88 -2.40 -2.61
C ASN A 239 0.96 -3.43 -3.30
N LEU A 240 -0.32 -3.50 -2.91
CA LEU A 240 -1.34 -4.34 -3.56
C LEU A 240 -2.08 -3.62 -4.69
N VAL A 241 -1.41 -2.68 -5.35
CA VAL A 241 -1.92 -2.01 -6.54
C VAL A 241 -2.42 -3.03 -7.58
N PRO A 242 -3.63 -2.84 -8.15
CA PRO A 242 -4.13 -3.71 -9.21
C PRO A 242 -3.20 -3.75 -10.42
N ALA A 243 -3.12 -4.91 -11.06
CA ALA A 243 -2.33 -5.08 -12.28
C ALA A 243 -2.96 -4.36 -13.48
N GLU A 244 -4.30 -4.35 -13.54
CA GLU A 244 -5.05 -3.70 -14.61
C GLU A 244 -5.30 -2.24 -14.26
N TYR A 245 -5.18 -1.37 -15.26
CA TYR A 245 -5.42 0.06 -15.11
C TYR A 245 -6.91 0.36 -14.88
N PRO A 246 -7.26 1.55 -14.34
CA PRO A 246 -8.66 1.94 -14.12
C PRO A 246 -9.53 1.90 -15.38
N GLU A 247 -8.97 2.08 -16.57
CA GLU A 247 -9.69 1.98 -17.86
C GLU A 247 -10.18 0.54 -18.14
N GLU A 248 -9.49 -0.45 -17.59
CA GLU A 248 -9.76 -1.87 -17.80
C GLU A 248 -10.50 -2.50 -16.61
N ASP A 249 -10.15 -2.10 -15.38
CA ASP A 249 -10.77 -2.55 -14.13
C ASP A 249 -10.93 -1.42 -13.10
N LEU A 250 -11.84 -0.48 -13.39
CA LEU A 250 -12.22 0.56 -12.43
C LEU A 250 -12.72 -0.02 -11.09
N PRO A 251 -13.56 -1.07 -11.05
CA PRO A 251 -13.99 -1.67 -9.78
C PRO A 251 -12.83 -2.14 -8.91
N GLY A 252 -11.83 -2.83 -9.47
CA GLY A 252 -10.65 -3.27 -8.72
C GLY A 252 -9.80 -2.12 -8.20
N ASN A 253 -9.62 -1.07 -9.01
CA ASN A 253 -8.86 0.14 -8.63
C ASN A 253 -9.56 0.96 -7.54
N THR A 254 -10.89 1.10 -7.61
CA THR A 254 -11.66 1.79 -6.58
C THR A 254 -11.76 1.00 -5.27
N GLU A 255 -11.88 -0.33 -5.33
CA GLU A 255 -11.81 -1.21 -4.14
C GLU A 255 -10.44 -1.09 -3.46
N TRP A 256 -9.35 -1.17 -4.23
CA TRP A 256 -8.01 -0.99 -3.70
C TRP A 256 -7.78 0.40 -3.07
N ALA A 257 -8.25 1.47 -3.72
CA ALA A 257 -8.16 2.82 -3.16
C ALA A 257 -8.94 2.94 -1.84
N ALA A 258 -10.07 2.24 -1.70
CA ALA A 258 -10.83 2.18 -0.45
C ALA A 258 -10.06 1.43 0.66
N ASP A 259 -9.38 0.33 0.32
CA ASP A 259 -8.53 -0.40 1.26
C ASP A 259 -7.36 0.47 1.74
N VAL A 260 -6.69 1.19 0.84
CA VAL A 260 -5.62 2.14 1.24
C VAL A 260 -6.18 3.27 2.12
N ALA A 261 -7.34 3.83 1.77
CA ALA A 261 -7.99 4.85 2.60
C ALA A 261 -8.26 4.32 4.02
N HIS A 262 -8.72 3.08 4.15
CA HIS A 262 -8.96 2.45 5.45
C HIS A 262 -7.67 2.33 6.29
N GLU A 263 -6.58 1.82 5.71
CA GLU A 263 -5.31 1.69 6.45
C GLU A 263 -4.73 3.06 6.85
N LEU A 264 -4.96 4.11 6.05
CA LEU A 264 -4.61 5.47 6.43
C LEU A 264 -5.44 5.97 7.62
N GLU A 265 -6.74 5.68 7.66
CA GLU A 265 -7.61 6.01 8.80
C GLU A 265 -7.16 5.28 10.08
N GLU A 266 -6.79 4.00 9.99
CA GLU A 266 -6.25 3.23 11.12
C GLU A 266 -4.91 3.81 11.61
N MET A 267 -3.99 4.14 10.69
CA MET A 267 -2.72 4.77 11.04
C MET A 267 -2.90 6.14 11.71
N ALA A 268 -3.80 6.99 11.18
CA ALA A 268 -4.14 8.26 11.81
C ALA A 268 -4.74 8.06 13.21
N GLY A 269 -5.63 7.07 13.37
CA GLY A 269 -6.22 6.69 14.65
C GLY A 269 -5.20 6.21 15.68
N LEU A 270 -4.22 5.39 15.28
CA LEU A 270 -3.11 4.98 16.15
C LEU A 270 -2.31 6.19 16.63
N LEU A 271 -1.90 7.04 15.68
CA LEU A 271 -1.05 8.20 15.95
C LEU A 271 -1.70 9.19 16.92
N ASP A 272 -3.02 9.37 16.84
CA ASP A 272 -3.77 10.28 17.71
C ASP A 272 -4.10 9.67 19.10
N SER A 273 -4.43 8.38 19.15
CA SER A 273 -4.96 7.74 20.37
C SER A 273 -3.90 7.20 21.32
N ARG A 274 -2.69 6.88 20.83
CA ARG A 274 -1.62 6.28 21.64
C ARG A 274 -0.91 7.32 22.50
N GLY A 275 -0.56 6.93 23.73
CA GLY A 275 0.33 7.69 24.60
C GLY A 275 1.81 7.57 24.19
N TRP A 276 2.21 8.30 23.16
CA TRP A 276 3.61 8.35 22.68
C TRP A 276 4.58 8.97 23.70
N PRO A 277 5.89 8.65 23.63
CA PRO A 277 6.93 9.36 24.37
C PRO A 277 6.80 10.88 24.24
N ALA A 278 7.10 11.60 25.32
CA ALA A 278 6.78 13.03 25.42
C ALA A 278 7.42 13.89 24.31
N ASP A 279 8.60 13.51 23.83
CA ASP A 279 9.32 14.18 22.75
C ASP A 279 8.88 13.73 21.35
N ALA A 280 8.29 12.54 21.20
CA ALA A 280 7.67 12.04 19.97
C ALA A 280 6.22 12.54 19.77
N ALA A 281 5.47 12.75 20.85
CA ALA A 281 4.04 13.03 20.83
C ALA A 281 3.61 14.23 19.96
N PRO A 282 4.36 15.36 19.91
CA PRO A 282 4.01 16.46 18.99
C PRO A 282 4.05 16.04 17.52
N TYR A 283 5.06 15.26 17.12
CA TYR A 283 5.23 14.80 15.74
C TYR A 283 4.22 13.71 15.39
N ALA A 284 3.88 12.83 16.33
CA ALA A 284 2.80 11.86 16.15
C ALA A 284 1.46 12.54 15.86
N ARG A 285 1.09 13.60 16.61
CA ARG A 285 -0.13 14.38 16.35
C ARG A 285 -0.09 15.11 15.00
N SER A 286 1.05 15.69 14.64
CA SER A 286 1.19 16.35 13.34
C SER A 286 1.05 15.35 12.20
N LEU A 287 1.69 14.18 12.32
CA LEU A 287 1.58 13.11 11.35
C LEU A 287 0.14 12.56 11.28
N ALA A 288 -0.55 12.36 12.41
CA ALA A 288 -1.95 11.93 12.44
C ALA A 288 -2.83 12.83 11.56
N GLY A 289 -2.69 14.15 11.70
CA GLY A 289 -3.44 15.10 10.88
C GLY A 289 -3.03 15.11 9.39
N GLU A 290 -1.76 14.83 9.07
CA GLU A 290 -1.29 14.68 7.69
C GLU A 290 -1.86 13.42 7.02
N VAL A 291 -1.81 12.29 7.73
CA VAL A 291 -2.32 11.00 7.29
C VAL A 291 -3.84 11.02 7.16
N GLU A 292 -4.57 11.66 8.09
CA GLU A 292 -6.03 11.83 8.00
C GLU A 292 -6.45 12.60 6.73
N ARG A 293 -5.67 13.62 6.33
CA ARG A 293 -5.92 14.33 5.06
C ARG A 293 -5.65 13.45 3.85
N ALA A 294 -4.62 12.60 3.92
CA ALA A 294 -4.36 11.62 2.87
C ALA A 294 -5.49 10.60 2.79
N ALA A 295 -5.95 10.05 3.92
CA ALA A 295 -7.09 9.14 4.00
C ALA A 295 -8.33 9.71 3.31
N GLY A 296 -8.64 10.99 3.57
CA GLY A 296 -9.72 11.70 2.88
C GLY A 296 -9.57 11.74 1.36
N ALA A 297 -8.37 12.04 0.86
CA ALA A 297 -8.11 12.08 -0.58
C ALA A 297 -8.20 10.69 -1.24
N TRP A 298 -7.70 9.65 -0.57
CA TRP A 298 -7.81 8.25 -1.02
C TRP A 298 -9.26 7.75 -0.99
N ARG A 299 -10.05 8.17 0.00
CA ARG A 299 -11.49 7.90 0.03
C ARG A 299 -12.22 8.57 -1.12
N GLU A 300 -11.92 9.84 -1.44
CA GLU A 300 -12.47 10.48 -2.63
C GLU A 300 -12.04 9.78 -3.92
N LEU A 301 -10.79 9.33 -4.03
CA LEU A 301 -10.31 8.52 -5.16
C LEU A 301 -11.13 7.22 -5.32
N SER A 302 -11.43 6.52 -4.22
CA SER A 302 -12.24 5.29 -4.24
C SER A 302 -13.69 5.49 -4.72
N LEU A 303 -14.17 6.74 -4.74
CA LEU A 303 -15.50 7.12 -5.21
C LEU A 303 -15.52 7.60 -6.67
N ALA A 304 -14.45 7.37 -7.44
CA ALA A 304 -14.44 7.71 -8.85
C ALA A 304 -15.45 6.86 -9.65
N GLU A 305 -16.27 7.50 -10.48
CA GLU A 305 -17.30 6.82 -11.29
C GLU A 305 -16.78 6.42 -12.68
N ASP A 306 -15.61 6.94 -13.08
CA ASP A 306 -14.93 6.67 -14.33
C ASP A 306 -13.40 6.75 -14.18
N ALA A 307 -12.68 6.19 -15.16
CA ALA A 307 -11.22 6.12 -15.16
C ALA A 307 -10.53 7.49 -15.25
N GLU A 308 -11.14 8.47 -15.92
CA GLU A 308 -10.59 9.83 -16.05
C GLU A 308 -10.62 10.55 -14.69
N THR A 309 -11.74 10.42 -13.97
CA THR A 309 -11.91 10.92 -12.61
C THR A 309 -10.95 10.23 -11.65
N PHE A 310 -10.78 8.90 -11.77
CA PHE A 310 -9.83 8.15 -10.95
C PHE A 310 -8.39 8.68 -11.17
N SER A 311 -7.94 8.74 -12.42
CA SER A 311 -6.60 9.23 -12.77
C SER A 311 -6.35 10.68 -12.32
N THR A 312 -7.38 11.53 -12.37
CA THR A 312 -7.27 12.92 -11.87
C THR A 312 -7.13 12.97 -10.35
N ARG A 313 -7.93 12.18 -9.61
CA ARG A 313 -7.88 12.13 -8.13
C ARG A 313 -6.62 11.44 -7.62
N TRP A 314 -6.07 10.51 -8.39
CA TRP A 314 -4.86 9.76 -8.07
C TRP A 314 -3.68 10.69 -7.75
N GLU A 315 -3.48 11.73 -8.56
CA GLU A 315 -2.37 12.68 -8.37
C GLU A 315 -2.48 13.40 -7.01
N GLU A 316 -3.68 13.86 -6.64
CA GLU A 316 -3.88 14.48 -5.33
C GLU A 316 -3.63 13.47 -4.20
N ALA A 317 -4.26 12.30 -4.25
CA ALA A 317 -4.14 11.26 -3.22
C ALA A 317 -2.68 10.81 -3.00
N SER A 318 -1.94 10.59 -4.10
CA SER A 318 -0.52 10.21 -4.06
C SER A 318 0.34 11.32 -3.47
N ASN A 319 0.11 12.58 -3.87
CA ASN A 319 0.87 13.72 -3.36
C ASN A 319 0.68 13.93 -1.85
N ARG A 320 -0.52 13.66 -1.32
CA ARG A 320 -0.79 13.73 0.14
C ARG A 320 0.06 12.76 0.94
N LEU A 321 0.46 11.63 0.38
CA LEU A 321 1.39 10.69 1.02
C LEU A 321 2.84 11.01 0.70
N GLY A 322 3.20 11.12 -0.58
CA GLY A 322 4.59 11.26 -1.01
C GLY A 322 5.28 12.53 -0.51
N THR A 323 4.54 13.65 -0.45
CA THR A 323 5.08 14.95 -0.01
C THR A 323 4.29 15.59 1.13
N GLY A 324 3.07 15.12 1.39
CA GLY A 324 2.15 15.69 2.37
C GLY A 324 2.32 15.22 3.81
N THR A 325 3.29 14.36 4.09
CA THR A 325 3.53 13.74 5.41
C THR A 325 4.92 14.04 6.01
N PRO A 326 5.41 15.30 5.98
CA PRO A 326 6.78 15.62 6.43
C PRO A 326 7.04 15.30 7.90
N SER A 327 6.00 15.17 8.74
CA SER A 327 6.14 14.86 10.17
C SER A 327 6.61 13.42 10.43
N VAL A 328 6.64 12.57 9.40
CA VAL A 328 7.15 11.20 9.47
C VAL A 328 8.61 11.13 9.93
N TYR A 329 9.47 11.99 9.37
CA TYR A 329 10.91 11.97 9.65
C TYR A 329 11.23 12.33 11.11
N PRO A 330 10.74 13.45 11.68
CA PRO A 330 11.02 13.75 13.08
C PRO A 330 10.31 12.78 14.03
N LEU A 331 9.17 12.17 13.67
CA LEU A 331 8.58 11.11 14.49
C LEU A 331 9.50 9.89 14.56
N ARG A 332 9.95 9.39 13.40
CA ARG A 332 10.87 8.25 13.30
C ARG A 332 12.17 8.52 14.06
N GLU A 333 12.75 9.71 13.91
CA GLU A 333 13.94 10.14 14.67
C GLU A 333 13.72 10.02 16.19
N ARG A 334 12.58 10.49 16.69
CA ARG A 334 12.23 10.43 18.12
C ARG A 334 11.95 9.03 18.62
N LEU A 335 11.44 8.15 17.76
CA LEU A 335 11.29 6.72 18.03
C LEU A 335 12.60 5.94 17.87
N GLY A 336 13.72 6.59 17.51
CA GLY A 336 14.99 5.93 17.29
C GLY A 336 15.01 5.00 16.06
N LEU A 337 14.10 5.22 15.10
CA LEU A 337 14.05 4.54 13.82
C LEU A 337 14.91 5.27 12.78
N THR A 338 15.37 4.56 11.76
CA THR A 338 16.10 5.20 10.67
C THR A 338 15.23 6.23 9.96
N THR A 339 15.83 7.36 9.59
CA THR A 339 15.20 8.39 8.74
C THR A 339 15.71 8.33 7.29
N GLU A 340 16.63 7.41 7.00
CA GLU A 340 17.16 7.19 5.65
C GLU A 340 16.18 6.30 4.88
N ARG A 341 15.57 6.85 3.83
CA ARG A 341 14.73 6.06 2.93
C ARG A 341 15.60 5.27 1.95
N PRO A 342 15.31 3.98 1.71
CA PRO A 342 15.93 3.23 0.64
C PRO A 342 15.68 3.92 -0.70
N GLN A 343 16.70 3.97 -1.56
CA GLN A 343 16.54 4.48 -2.91
C GLN A 343 15.70 3.49 -3.71
N VAL A 344 14.53 3.95 -4.18
CA VAL A 344 13.60 3.15 -4.99
C VAL A 344 14.06 3.19 -6.45
N ASN A 345 14.51 2.04 -6.97
CA ASN A 345 14.64 1.84 -8.42
C ASN A 345 13.56 0.83 -8.83
N GLY A 346 12.56 1.28 -9.60
CA GLY A 346 11.48 0.48 -10.22
C GLY A 346 11.23 -0.94 -9.69
N GLY A 347 10.20 -1.10 -8.84
CA GLY A 347 9.78 -2.41 -8.28
C GLY A 347 10.18 -2.66 -6.83
N SER A 348 10.41 -1.61 -6.04
CA SER A 348 10.90 -1.69 -4.66
C SER A 348 9.87 -2.26 -3.68
N VAL A 349 10.37 -2.94 -2.66
CA VAL A 349 9.68 -3.33 -1.41
C VAL A 349 9.10 -2.11 -0.68
N THR A 350 9.66 -0.93 -0.92
CA THR A 350 9.20 0.36 -0.41
C THR A 350 8.62 1.17 -1.55
N GLN A 351 7.30 1.34 -1.58
CA GLN A 351 6.71 2.46 -2.30
C GLN A 351 7.33 3.75 -1.71
N PRO A 352 7.70 4.76 -2.52
CA PRO A 352 8.27 6.01 -2.03
C PRO A 352 7.34 6.79 -1.08
N GLU A 353 6.09 6.36 -0.97
CA GLU A 353 5.01 6.91 -0.15
C GLU A 353 4.87 6.29 1.24
N ALA A 354 5.63 5.24 1.59
CA ALA A 354 5.49 4.59 2.89
C ALA A 354 5.95 5.49 4.04
N LEU A 355 5.08 5.62 5.04
CA LEU A 355 5.30 6.30 6.32
C LEU A 355 6.33 5.53 7.17
#